data_AF-A0A1I8F0Z0-F1
#
_entry.id   AF-A0A1I8F0Z0-F1
#
_cell.length_a   1.000
_cell.length_b   1.000
_cell.length_c   1.000
_cell.angle_alpha   90.00
_cell.angle_beta   90.00
_cell.angle_gamma   90.00
#
_symmetry.space_group_name_H-M   'P 1'
#
loop_
_entity.id
_entity.type
_entity.pdbx_description
1 polymer ?
#
loop_
_entity_poly.entity_id
_entity_poly.type
_entity_poly.pdbx_seq_one_letter_code
_entity_poly.pdbx_strand_id
1 'polypeptide(L)'
;MDVSHGMRSTRPDTVSVKGVNPVGTKGCSAKAQITATSKYAEEQMAVVFAEDKDAGVVLSCSVTVDVIRSISVSTTTKVLFLDASPAKIVVQAYNAEGDMFTNLGKIPFEWHFESSSLSEKPLRIVPFSQSKYEAPDGVRLLEENKKRGYVILVEGISTGAAVLKVKLVEPHFKDVKPQNVDFIVVANLLLIPSQDIFLPLGSRVHYTAEIIKQSDTEGYVLEQLNVFLE
;
A
#
# COMPACT_ATOMS: atom_id res chain seq x y z
N MET A 1 -11.59 16.17 -40.11
CA MET A 1 -10.75 15.03 -40.51
C MET A 1 -10.64 14.14 -39.29
N ASP A 2 -11.03 12.88 -39.45
CA ASP A 2 -11.44 11.99 -38.36
C ASP A 2 -10.43 10.83 -38.35
N VAL A 3 -9.91 10.40 -37.21
CA VAL A 3 -8.59 9.71 -37.15
C VAL A 3 -8.69 8.40 -36.36
N SER A 4 -8.25 7.29 -36.96
CA SER A 4 -8.20 5.97 -36.33
C SER A 4 -6.84 5.75 -35.68
N HIS A 5 -6.73 5.74 -34.36
CA HIS A 5 -5.51 5.36 -33.64
C HIS A 5 -5.45 3.84 -33.49
N GLY A 6 -4.35 3.22 -33.91
CA GLY A 6 -4.19 1.76 -33.90
C GLY A 6 -3.48 1.29 -32.62
N MET A 7 -4.17 0.55 -31.76
CA MET A 7 -3.55 -0.15 -30.64
C MET A 7 -3.47 -1.65 -30.97
N ARG A 8 -2.29 -2.26 -30.83
CA ARG A 8 -2.11 -3.70 -31.13
C ARG A 8 -1.09 -4.34 -30.20
N SER A 9 -1.21 -5.65 -30.01
CA SER A 9 -0.25 -6.49 -29.29
C SER A 9 0.35 -7.51 -30.24
N THR A 10 1.63 -7.87 -30.09
CA THR A 10 2.24 -9.00 -30.83
C THR A 10 1.68 -10.36 -30.41
N ARG A 11 1.14 -10.45 -29.19
CA ARG A 11 0.52 -11.66 -28.63
C ARG A 11 -0.78 -11.29 -27.91
N PRO A 12 -1.90 -11.12 -28.66
CA PRO A 12 -3.20 -10.73 -28.09
C PRO A 12 -3.79 -11.75 -27.10
N ASP A 13 -3.36 -13.01 -27.19
CA ASP A 13 -3.67 -14.09 -26.28
C ASP A 13 -2.95 -13.95 -24.92
N THR A 14 -1.75 -13.38 -24.91
CA THR A 14 -0.95 -13.12 -23.70
C THR A 14 -1.28 -11.75 -23.08
N VAL A 15 -1.31 -10.71 -23.91
CA VAL A 15 -1.53 -9.32 -23.50
C VAL A 15 -2.55 -8.68 -24.43
N SER A 16 -3.72 -8.34 -23.89
CA SER A 16 -4.75 -7.59 -24.59
C SER A 16 -4.65 -6.09 -24.32
N VAL A 17 -4.97 -5.29 -25.33
CA VAL A 17 -4.88 -3.82 -25.28
C VAL A 17 -6.19 -3.23 -25.77
N LYS A 18 -6.78 -2.33 -24.99
CA LYS A 18 -8.04 -1.64 -25.34
C LYS A 18 -7.93 -0.15 -25.09
N GLY A 19 -8.43 0.67 -26.02
CA GLY A 19 -8.55 2.10 -25.81
C GLY A 19 -9.54 2.42 -24.68
N VAL A 20 -9.22 3.42 -23.86
CA VAL A 20 -10.05 3.91 -22.76
C VAL A 20 -10.73 5.21 -23.20
N ASN A 21 -12.04 5.30 -23.04
CA ASN A 21 -12.83 6.48 -23.43
C ASN A 21 -12.56 6.94 -24.88
N PRO A 22 -12.87 6.10 -25.89
CA PRO A 22 -12.68 6.48 -27.29
C PRO A 22 -13.51 7.73 -27.64
N VAL A 23 -12.87 8.70 -28.28
CA VAL A 23 -13.47 9.96 -28.73
C VAL A 23 -13.62 9.93 -30.26
N GLY A 24 -14.77 10.42 -30.73
CA GLY A 24 -15.07 10.56 -32.16
C GLY A 24 -15.52 9.27 -32.83
N THR A 25 -15.92 9.39 -34.10
CA THR A 25 -16.50 8.32 -34.91
C THR A 25 -15.49 7.25 -35.33
N LYS A 26 -14.18 7.51 -35.20
CA LYS A 26 -13.10 6.54 -35.47
C LYS A 26 -12.50 5.86 -34.23
N GLY A 27 -13.05 6.10 -33.04
CA GLY A 27 -12.65 5.39 -31.83
C GLY A 27 -11.23 5.73 -31.35
N CYS A 28 -10.78 6.96 -31.56
CA CYS A 28 -9.47 7.43 -31.12
C CYS A 28 -9.39 7.47 -29.58
N SER A 29 -8.30 6.99 -28.99
CA SER A 29 -8.13 7.06 -27.54
C SER A 29 -6.72 7.49 -27.15
N ALA A 30 -6.63 8.44 -26.23
CA ALA A 30 -5.39 8.93 -25.64
C ALA A 30 -4.85 8.02 -24.52
N LYS A 31 -5.61 6.99 -24.12
CA LYS A 31 -5.25 6.09 -23.01
C LYS A 31 -5.53 4.65 -23.41
N ALA A 32 -4.62 3.74 -23.08
CA ALA A 32 -4.80 2.31 -23.31
C ALA A 32 -4.84 1.55 -21.99
N GLN A 33 -5.76 0.60 -21.88
CA GLN A 33 -5.77 -0.41 -20.84
C GLN A 33 -5.07 -1.65 -21.36
N ILE A 34 -3.98 -2.03 -20.69
CA ILE A 34 -3.25 -3.27 -20.94
C ILE A 34 -3.73 -4.30 -19.92
N THR A 35 -4.09 -5.49 -20.38
CA THR A 35 -4.58 -6.58 -19.52
C THR A 35 -3.83 -7.86 -19.85
N ALA A 36 -3.20 -8.47 -18.85
CA ALA A 36 -2.63 -9.81 -18.95
C ALA A 36 -3.78 -10.82 -19.07
N THR A 37 -3.76 -11.62 -20.15
CA THR A 37 -4.78 -12.63 -20.48
C THR A 37 -4.18 -14.03 -20.58
N SER A 38 -2.88 -14.17 -20.35
CA SER A 38 -2.19 -15.45 -20.36
C SER A 38 -2.83 -16.46 -19.41
N LYS A 39 -2.82 -17.71 -19.85
CA LYS A 39 -3.21 -18.88 -19.06
C LYS A 39 -2.03 -19.80 -18.77
N TYR A 40 -0.82 -19.42 -19.19
CA TYR A 40 0.38 -20.23 -19.06
C TYR A 40 1.06 -19.93 -17.73
N ALA A 41 1.69 -20.94 -17.14
CA ALA A 41 2.40 -20.83 -15.87
C ALA A 41 3.90 -20.53 -16.05
N GLU A 42 4.25 -19.88 -17.16
CA GLU A 42 5.61 -19.58 -17.59
C GLU A 42 5.70 -18.11 -18.03
N GLU A 43 6.91 -17.56 -17.98
CA GLU A 43 7.16 -16.18 -18.43
C GLU A 43 6.83 -16.02 -19.92
N GLN A 44 6.09 -14.96 -20.24
CA GLN A 44 5.76 -14.61 -21.61
C GLN A 44 5.95 -13.12 -21.87
N MET A 45 6.55 -12.80 -23.00
CA MET A 45 6.77 -11.43 -23.44
C MET A 45 5.88 -11.08 -24.64
N ALA A 46 5.29 -9.90 -24.61
CA ALA A 46 4.57 -9.30 -25.73
C ALA A 46 5.02 -7.85 -25.91
N VAL A 47 4.90 -7.33 -27.12
CA VAL A 47 5.12 -5.91 -27.41
C VAL A 47 3.79 -5.28 -27.78
N VAL A 48 3.43 -4.22 -27.05
CA VAL A 48 2.25 -3.41 -27.31
C VAL A 48 2.66 -2.20 -28.14
N PHE A 49 1.92 -1.92 -29.19
CA PHE A 49 2.10 -0.77 -30.05
C PHE A 49 0.90 0.19 -29.95
N ALA A 50 1.21 1.48 -29.98
CA ALA A 50 0.24 2.55 -30.14
C ALA A 50 0.68 3.44 -31.31
N GLU A 51 -0.20 3.63 -32.28
CA GLU A 51 0.05 4.41 -33.49
C GLU A 51 -0.80 5.67 -33.50
N ASP A 52 -0.13 6.81 -33.67
CA ASP A 52 -0.71 8.07 -34.10
C ASP A 52 -0.54 8.18 -35.62
N LYS A 53 -1.65 8.00 -36.33
CA LYS A 53 -1.65 8.02 -37.80
C LYS A 53 -1.49 9.41 -38.39
N ASP A 54 -1.81 10.47 -37.64
CA ASP A 54 -1.67 11.85 -38.14
C ASP A 54 -0.22 12.30 -38.03
N ALA A 55 0.43 11.99 -36.90
CA ALA A 55 1.83 12.30 -36.70
C ALA A 55 2.78 11.30 -37.40
N GLY A 56 2.27 10.14 -37.82
CA GLY A 56 3.09 9.04 -38.34
C GLY A 56 4.01 8.42 -37.28
N VAL A 57 3.63 8.54 -36.01
CA VAL A 57 4.44 8.10 -34.86
C VAL A 57 3.91 6.77 -34.34
N VAL A 58 4.83 5.83 -34.11
CA VAL A 58 4.53 4.55 -33.46
C VAL A 58 5.32 4.44 -32.17
N LEU A 59 4.59 4.28 -31.06
CA LEU A 59 5.15 3.94 -29.76
C LEU A 59 5.07 2.43 -29.55
N SER A 60 6.08 1.87 -28.91
CA SER A 60 6.11 0.46 -28.52
C SER A 60 6.51 0.30 -27.06
N CYS A 61 5.87 -0.62 -26.34
CA CYS A 61 6.18 -0.97 -24.96
C CYS A 61 6.25 -2.49 -24.82
N SER A 62 7.32 -3.00 -24.24
CA SER A 62 7.45 -4.42 -23.90
C SER A 62 6.73 -4.72 -22.60
N VAL A 63 5.95 -5.80 -22.60
CA VAL A 63 5.18 -6.27 -21.45
C VAL A 63 5.57 -7.72 -21.20
N THR A 64 6.06 -7.99 -20.00
CA THR A 64 6.32 -9.35 -19.52
C THR A 64 5.20 -9.76 -18.58
N VAL A 65 4.62 -10.93 -18.82
CA VAL A 65 3.61 -11.58 -17.99
C VAL A 65 4.24 -12.82 -17.36
N ASP A 66 4.13 -12.94 -16.05
CA ASP A 66 4.80 -14.00 -15.30
C ASP A 66 3.96 -14.40 -14.06
N VAL A 67 4.41 -15.45 -13.36
CA VAL A 67 3.75 -16.06 -12.21
C VAL A 67 4.35 -15.56 -10.90
N ILE A 68 3.48 -15.07 -10.01
CA ILE A 68 3.88 -14.70 -8.65
C ILE A 68 4.27 -15.97 -7.89
N ARG A 69 5.53 -16.04 -7.44
CA ARG A 69 6.08 -17.14 -6.62
C ARG A 69 6.25 -16.77 -5.17
N SER A 70 6.52 -15.50 -4.88
CA SER A 70 6.63 -15.02 -3.51
C SER A 70 6.07 -13.61 -3.37
N ILE A 71 5.73 -13.25 -2.15
CA ILE A 71 5.34 -11.89 -1.78
C ILE A 71 6.16 -11.44 -0.57
N SER A 72 6.38 -10.14 -0.45
CA SER A 72 6.96 -9.47 0.71
C SER A 72 6.11 -8.24 1.05
N VAL A 73 6.24 -7.73 2.28
CA VAL A 73 5.56 -6.49 2.66
C VAL A 73 6.59 -5.39 2.86
N SER A 74 6.34 -4.26 2.19
CA SER A 74 7.10 -3.03 2.25
C SER A 74 6.28 -1.96 2.99
N THR A 75 6.90 -1.31 3.96
CA THR A 75 6.33 -0.22 4.76
C THR A 75 7.43 0.75 5.15
N THR A 76 7.09 2.01 5.40
CA THR A 76 8.01 3.02 5.92
C THR A 76 8.19 2.92 7.43
N THR A 77 7.23 2.32 8.15
CA THR A 77 7.27 2.18 9.61
C THR A 77 6.58 0.91 10.09
N LYS A 78 7.06 0.38 11.21
CA LYS A 78 6.41 -0.67 12.02
C LYS A 78 5.90 -0.14 13.36
N VAL A 79 6.17 1.13 13.66
CA VAL A 79 5.67 1.83 14.84
C VAL A 79 4.63 2.84 14.39
N LEU A 80 3.42 2.71 14.93
CA LEU A 80 2.30 3.61 14.67
C LEU A 80 1.98 4.39 15.94
N PHE A 81 1.64 5.65 15.77
CA PHE A 81 1.19 6.50 16.87
C PHE A 81 -0.34 6.50 16.92
N LEU A 82 -0.89 6.56 18.14
CA LEU A 82 -2.32 6.82 18.32
C LEU A 82 -2.72 8.14 17.67
N ASP A 83 -3.91 8.14 17.05
CA ASP A 83 -4.50 9.31 16.40
C ASP A 83 -3.61 9.96 15.32
N ALA A 84 -2.63 9.22 14.80
CA ALA A 84 -1.81 9.65 13.68
C ALA A 84 -2.45 9.25 12.35
N SER A 85 -2.01 9.93 11.29
CA SER A 85 -2.46 9.63 9.94
C SER A 85 -2.12 8.18 9.54
N PRO A 86 -3.02 7.49 8.81
CA PRO A 86 -2.80 6.10 8.44
C PRO A 86 -1.50 5.87 7.68
N ALA A 87 -0.78 4.80 8.03
CA ALA A 87 0.40 4.35 7.32
C ALA A 87 0.03 3.48 6.10
N LYS A 88 0.74 3.70 4.99
CA LYS A 88 0.59 2.92 3.77
C LYS A 88 1.42 1.64 3.84
N ILE A 89 0.77 0.50 3.73
CA ILE A 89 1.41 -0.82 3.72
C ILE A 89 1.25 -1.43 2.32
N VAL A 90 2.36 -1.85 1.70
CA VAL A 90 2.41 -2.29 0.30
C VAL A 90 2.96 -3.71 0.22
N VAL A 91 2.28 -4.59 -0.52
CA VAL A 91 2.81 -5.88 -0.91
C VAL A 91 3.63 -5.73 -2.19
N GLN A 92 4.83 -6.27 -2.16
CA GLN A 92 5.64 -6.53 -3.35
C GLN A 92 5.53 -8.02 -3.69
N ALA A 93 5.53 -8.35 -4.97
CA ALA A 93 5.52 -9.73 -5.43
C ALA A 93 6.73 -9.99 -6.32
N TYR A 94 7.17 -11.24 -6.35
CA TYR A 94 8.34 -11.66 -7.12
C TYR A 94 8.09 -12.98 -7.86
N ASN A 95 8.75 -13.14 -9.01
CA ASN A 95 8.75 -14.37 -9.79
C ASN A 95 9.75 -15.41 -9.23
N ALA A 96 10.05 -16.47 -10.00
CA ALA A 96 10.93 -17.55 -9.55
C ALA A 96 12.40 -17.10 -9.46
N GLU A 97 12.77 -16.14 -10.29
CA GLU A 97 14.10 -15.56 -10.46
C GLU A 97 14.39 -14.49 -9.38
N GLY A 98 13.34 -13.99 -8.73
CA GLY A 98 13.42 -12.94 -7.71
C GLY A 98 13.17 -11.54 -8.25
N ASP A 99 12.73 -11.41 -9.51
CA ASP A 99 12.37 -10.13 -10.10
C ASP A 99 11.02 -9.64 -9.59
N MET A 100 10.96 -8.34 -9.31
CA MET A 100 9.78 -7.71 -8.72
C MET A 100 8.75 -7.36 -9.80
N PHE A 101 7.49 -7.72 -9.55
CA PHE A 101 6.37 -7.29 -10.38
C PHE A 101 6.15 -5.78 -10.26
N THR A 102 6.04 -5.09 -11.40
CA THR A 102 5.79 -3.65 -11.46
C THR A 102 4.31 -3.29 -11.23
N ASN A 103 3.39 -4.22 -11.46
CA ASN A 103 1.96 -4.00 -11.31
C ASN A 103 1.23 -5.26 -10.85
N LEU A 104 0.48 -5.16 -9.76
CA LEU A 104 -0.36 -6.22 -9.20
C LEU A 104 -1.85 -6.06 -9.54
N GLY A 105 -2.19 -4.98 -10.23
CA GLY A 105 -3.48 -4.75 -10.87
C GLY A 105 -4.67 -4.91 -9.93
N LYS A 106 -5.56 -5.83 -10.31
CA LYS A 106 -6.84 -6.11 -9.63
C LYS A 106 -6.81 -7.44 -8.89
N ILE A 107 -5.62 -7.94 -8.54
CA ILE A 107 -5.49 -9.19 -7.80
C ILE A 107 -5.95 -8.95 -6.36
N PRO A 108 -6.92 -9.73 -5.85
CA PRO A 108 -7.39 -9.59 -4.48
C PRO A 108 -6.41 -10.19 -3.48
N PHE A 109 -6.09 -9.41 -2.45
CA PHE A 109 -5.33 -9.84 -1.28
C PHE A 109 -6.24 -9.90 -0.07
N GLU A 110 -5.99 -10.90 0.77
CA GLU A 110 -6.67 -11.06 2.03
C GLU A 110 -5.76 -10.61 3.17
N TRP A 111 -6.24 -9.62 3.91
CA TRP A 111 -5.54 -9.00 5.03
C TRP A 111 -6.29 -9.28 6.33
N HIS A 112 -5.62 -9.90 7.29
CA HIS A 112 -6.20 -10.24 8.58
C HIS A 112 -5.22 -10.03 9.72
N PHE A 113 -5.75 -9.58 10.86
CA PHE A 113 -4.98 -9.53 12.10
C PHE A 113 -4.84 -10.94 12.66
N GLU A 114 -3.61 -11.34 12.98
CA GLU A 114 -3.39 -12.56 13.74
C GLU A 114 -3.96 -12.35 15.15
N SER A 115 -4.80 -13.29 15.60
CA SER A 115 -5.51 -13.15 16.86
C SER A 115 -4.55 -13.27 18.03
N SER A 116 -4.05 -12.15 18.54
CA SER A 116 -3.63 -12.07 19.93
C SER A 116 -4.89 -12.08 20.80
N SER A 117 -4.85 -12.81 21.90
CA SER A 117 -5.92 -13.14 22.85
C SER A 117 -6.65 -11.94 23.52
N LEU A 118 -6.45 -10.73 23.02
CA LEU A 118 -6.98 -9.47 23.54
C LEU A 118 -8.19 -9.05 22.70
N SER A 119 -9.30 -8.77 23.37
CA SER A 119 -10.54 -8.27 22.77
C SER A 119 -10.36 -6.96 22.00
N GLU A 120 -9.30 -6.21 22.31
CA GLU A 120 -8.97 -4.95 21.65
C GLU A 120 -7.87 -5.17 20.63
N LYS A 121 -8.14 -4.77 19.38
CA LYS A 121 -7.17 -4.78 18.29
C LYS A 121 -6.47 -3.43 18.26
N PRO A 122 -5.15 -3.34 18.47
CA PRO A 122 -4.41 -2.08 18.42
C PRO A 122 -4.52 -1.34 17.08
N LEU A 123 -4.86 -2.06 16.00
CA LEU A 123 -4.86 -1.56 14.63
C LEU A 123 -6.22 -1.65 13.96
N ARG A 124 -6.45 -0.71 13.04
CA ARG A 124 -7.56 -0.73 12.09
C ARG A 124 -7.06 -0.53 10.66
N ILE A 125 -7.64 -1.27 9.72
CA ILE A 125 -7.44 -1.03 8.28
C ILE A 125 -8.45 0.02 7.83
N VAL A 126 -7.97 1.10 7.22
CA VAL A 126 -8.76 2.23 6.77
C VAL A 126 -9.03 2.10 5.26
N PRO A 127 -10.30 2.16 4.82
CA PRO A 127 -10.61 2.24 3.40
C PRO A 127 -10.05 3.52 2.79
N PHE A 128 -9.51 3.46 1.56
CA PHE A 128 -8.99 4.64 0.88
C PHE A 128 -10.07 5.71 0.69
N SER A 129 -11.31 5.30 0.41
CA SER A 129 -12.49 6.18 0.31
C SER A 129 -12.80 6.98 1.58
N GLN A 130 -12.30 6.57 2.74
CA GLN A 130 -12.46 7.26 4.03
C GLN A 130 -11.20 8.02 4.44
N SER A 131 -10.21 8.11 3.56
CA SER A 131 -8.91 8.71 3.83
C SER A 131 -8.66 9.91 2.92
N LYS A 132 -7.58 10.65 3.21
CA LYS A 132 -7.07 11.71 2.33
C LYS A 132 -6.14 11.19 1.22
N TYR A 133 -5.88 9.87 1.19
CA TYR A 133 -4.95 9.25 0.27
C TYR A 133 -5.66 8.73 -0.99
N GLU A 134 -5.00 8.88 -2.13
CA GLU A 134 -5.52 8.35 -3.40
C GLU A 134 -5.20 6.86 -3.54
N ALA A 135 -6.24 6.07 -3.85
CA ALA A 135 -6.10 4.65 -4.16
C ALA A 135 -5.62 4.45 -5.60
N PRO A 136 -4.68 3.52 -5.85
CA PRO A 136 -4.43 3.04 -7.21
C PRO A 136 -5.72 2.50 -7.84
N ASP A 137 -5.91 2.73 -9.15
CA ASP A 137 -7.15 2.37 -9.86
C ASP A 137 -7.60 0.91 -9.63
N GLY A 138 -6.65 -0.04 -9.65
CA GLY A 138 -6.94 -1.45 -9.41
C GLY A 138 -7.42 -1.74 -7.98
N VAL A 139 -6.90 -1.01 -6.99
CA VAL A 139 -7.25 -1.14 -5.58
C VAL A 139 -8.60 -0.47 -5.30
N ARG A 140 -8.87 0.69 -5.91
CA ARG A 140 -10.18 1.36 -5.80
C ARG A 140 -11.32 0.44 -6.25
N LEU A 141 -11.15 -0.23 -7.39
CA LEU A 141 -12.12 -1.19 -7.91
C LEU A 141 -12.29 -2.40 -6.99
N LEU A 142 -11.23 -2.83 -6.29
CA LEU A 142 -11.34 -3.91 -5.31
C LEU A 142 -12.14 -3.47 -4.08
N GLU A 143 -11.91 -2.25 -3.57
CA GLU A 143 -12.66 -1.71 -2.42
C GLU A 143 -14.15 -1.56 -2.71
N GLU A 144 -14.52 -1.11 -3.91
CA GLU A 144 -15.92 -1.04 -4.37
C GLU A 144 -16.61 -2.42 -4.30
N ASN A 145 -15.84 -3.49 -4.45
CA ASN A 145 -16.29 -4.89 -4.37
C ASN A 145 -16.05 -5.52 -2.99
N LYS A 146 -15.81 -4.72 -1.94
CA LYS A 146 -15.50 -5.16 -0.57
C LYS A 146 -14.29 -6.10 -0.48
N LYS A 147 -13.35 -5.97 -1.41
CA LYS A 147 -12.06 -6.69 -1.43
C LYS A 147 -10.93 -5.71 -1.16
N ARG A 148 -9.74 -6.25 -0.83
CA ARG A 148 -8.52 -5.47 -0.62
C ARG A 148 -7.50 -5.81 -1.67
N GLY A 149 -6.66 -4.84 -2.01
CA GLY A 149 -5.58 -4.99 -2.97
C GLY A 149 -4.23 -5.20 -2.30
N TYR A 150 -3.18 -5.11 -3.12
CA TYR A 150 -1.79 -5.19 -2.68
C TYR A 150 -1.36 -4.03 -1.76
N VAL A 151 -2.12 -2.95 -1.70
CA VAL A 151 -1.87 -1.82 -0.80
C VAL A 151 -3.07 -1.56 0.08
N ILE A 152 -2.82 -1.25 1.35
CA ILE A 152 -3.81 -0.87 2.35
C ILE A 152 -3.30 0.30 3.19
N LEU A 153 -4.21 0.94 3.91
CA LEU A 153 -3.90 1.93 4.93
C LEU A 153 -4.19 1.34 6.32
N VAL A 154 -3.29 1.57 7.27
CA VAL A 154 -3.40 1.05 8.64
C VAL A 154 -3.18 2.20 9.62
N GLU A 155 -4.04 2.30 10.63
CA GLU A 155 -3.90 3.27 11.72
C GLU A 155 -3.93 2.58 13.09
N GLY A 156 -3.35 3.25 14.09
CA GLY A 156 -3.37 2.82 15.48
C GLY A 156 -4.61 3.36 16.21
N ILE A 157 -5.36 2.48 16.86
CA ILE A 157 -6.57 2.82 17.63
C ILE A 157 -6.43 2.55 19.14
N SER A 158 -5.52 1.66 19.55
CA SER A 158 -5.14 1.47 20.94
C SER A 158 -3.69 1.04 21.03
N THR A 159 -3.01 1.30 22.16
CA THR A 159 -1.61 0.90 22.33
C THR A 159 -1.48 -0.62 22.39
N GLY A 160 -0.45 -1.17 21.77
CA GLY A 160 -0.18 -2.60 21.83
C GLY A 160 0.53 -3.14 20.61
N ALA A 161 0.91 -4.42 20.67
CA ALA A 161 1.48 -5.14 19.55
C ALA A 161 0.36 -5.78 18.71
N ALA A 162 0.53 -5.77 17.40
CA ALA A 162 -0.40 -6.39 16.47
C ALA A 162 0.37 -7.02 15.30
N VAL A 163 -0.03 -8.22 14.90
CA VAL A 163 0.51 -8.91 13.74
C VAL A 163 -0.51 -8.84 12.61
N LEU A 164 -0.09 -8.32 11.46
CA LEU A 164 -0.91 -8.25 10.28
C LEU A 164 -0.43 -9.29 9.25
N LYS A 165 -1.35 -10.15 8.84
CA LYS A 165 -1.12 -11.23 7.89
C LYS A 165 -1.74 -10.92 6.55
N VAL A 166 -0.98 -11.14 5.48
CA VAL A 166 -1.43 -11.00 4.10
C VAL A 166 -1.21 -12.28 3.32
N LYS A 167 -2.21 -12.64 2.50
CA LYS A 167 -2.12 -13.77 1.55
C LYS A 167 -2.89 -13.46 0.26
N LEU A 168 -2.50 -14.15 -0.81
CA LEU A 168 -3.28 -14.18 -2.04
C LEU A 168 -4.50 -15.09 -1.87
N VAL A 169 -5.64 -14.69 -2.43
CA VAL A 169 -6.94 -15.39 -2.23
C VAL A 169 -7.15 -16.50 -3.26
N GLU A 170 -6.64 -16.31 -4.48
CA GLU A 170 -7.08 -17.10 -5.62
C GLU A 170 -6.42 -18.49 -5.65
N PRO A 171 -7.12 -19.54 -6.12
CA PRO A 171 -6.64 -20.92 -6.04
C PRO A 171 -5.32 -21.21 -6.76
N HIS A 172 -4.92 -20.38 -7.72
CA HIS A 172 -3.67 -20.54 -8.45
C HIS A 172 -2.46 -19.98 -7.69
N PHE A 173 -2.68 -19.27 -6.57
CA PHE A 173 -1.62 -18.78 -5.68
C PHE A 173 -1.47 -19.62 -4.41
N LYS A 174 -2.00 -20.85 -4.36
CA LYS A 174 -1.96 -21.72 -3.17
C LYS A 174 -0.54 -21.97 -2.64
N ASP A 175 0.45 -22.00 -3.53
CA ASP A 175 1.83 -22.27 -3.18
C ASP A 175 2.59 -21.02 -2.69
N VAL A 176 1.97 -19.83 -2.83
CA VAL A 176 2.56 -18.57 -2.37
C VAL A 176 2.34 -18.45 -0.87
N LYS A 177 3.45 -18.45 -0.12
CA LYS A 177 3.41 -18.35 1.34
C LYS A 177 2.83 -16.99 1.80
N PRO A 178 1.92 -16.98 2.78
CA PRO A 178 1.49 -15.74 3.44
C PRO A 178 2.67 -15.00 4.08
N GLN A 179 2.52 -13.68 4.24
CA GLN A 179 3.47 -12.84 4.94
C GLN A 179 2.85 -12.21 6.18
N ASN A 180 3.65 -12.14 7.24
CA ASN A 180 3.28 -11.49 8.50
C ASN A 180 4.13 -10.22 8.68
N VAL A 181 3.52 -9.19 9.25
CA VAL A 181 4.21 -7.95 9.64
C VAL A 181 3.77 -7.56 11.02
N ASP A 182 4.76 -7.42 11.90
CA ASP A 182 4.56 -6.96 13.26
C ASP A 182 4.54 -5.44 13.32
N PHE A 183 3.57 -4.93 14.05
CA PHE A 183 3.40 -3.52 14.35
C PHE A 183 3.33 -3.31 15.85
N ILE A 184 3.78 -2.14 16.28
CA ILE A 184 3.62 -1.66 17.65
C ILE A 184 2.91 -0.31 17.58
N VAL A 185 1.82 -0.18 18.30
CA VAL A 185 1.10 1.08 18.47
C VAL A 185 1.49 1.69 19.80
N VAL A 186 1.95 2.94 19.77
CA VAL A 186 2.40 3.70 20.93
C VAL A 186 1.61 4.99 21.07
N ALA A 187 1.49 5.47 22.31
CA ALA A 187 1.00 6.82 22.56
C ALA A 187 2.05 7.84 22.08
N ASN A 188 1.60 8.94 21.48
CA ASN A 188 2.48 10.04 21.10
C ASN A 188 2.72 10.94 22.31
N LEU A 189 3.65 10.55 23.17
CA LEU A 189 3.97 11.23 24.42
C LEU A 189 5.16 12.18 24.23
N LEU A 190 5.00 13.41 24.74
CA LEU A 190 6.04 14.42 24.85
C LEU A 190 6.38 14.64 26.32
N LEU A 191 7.67 14.54 26.67
CA LEU A 191 8.16 14.94 27.99
C LEU A 191 8.57 16.41 27.98
N ILE A 192 8.11 17.16 28.97
CA ILE A 192 8.40 18.59 29.17
C ILE A 192 9.12 18.76 30.50
N PRO A 193 10.27 19.47 30.54
CA PRO A 193 10.92 20.13 29.40
C PRO A 193 11.57 19.12 28.43
N SER A 194 11.42 19.33 27.12
CA SER A 194 11.95 18.44 26.07
C SER A 194 13.37 18.79 25.60
N GLN A 195 13.94 19.84 26.18
CA GLN A 195 15.25 20.39 25.84
C GLN A 195 16.32 19.94 26.84
N ASP A 196 17.59 20.00 26.44
CA ASP A 196 18.71 19.75 27.33
C ASP A 196 18.68 20.69 28.54
N ILE A 197 18.86 20.12 29.74
CA ILE A 197 18.86 20.87 31.00
C ILE A 197 20.22 20.67 31.67
N PHE A 198 20.88 21.77 32.00
CA PHE A 198 22.16 21.76 32.72
C PHE A 198 21.90 22.08 34.19
N LEU A 199 22.29 21.17 35.09
CA LEU A 199 21.91 21.24 36.50
C LEU A 199 23.11 20.95 37.41
N PRO A 200 23.24 21.68 38.54
CA PRO A 200 24.23 21.35 39.56
C PRO A 200 23.83 20.08 40.33
N LEU A 201 24.82 19.40 40.92
CA LEU A 201 24.62 18.20 41.73
C LEU A 201 23.60 18.42 42.85
N GLY A 202 22.70 17.45 43.06
CA GLY A 202 21.62 17.52 44.04
C GLY A 202 20.35 18.27 43.58
N SER A 203 20.30 18.72 42.32
CA SER A 203 19.10 19.35 41.76
C SER A 203 17.98 18.35 41.45
N ARG A 204 16.74 18.85 41.40
CA ARG A 204 15.56 18.09 40.97
C ARG A 204 14.96 18.73 39.72
N VAL A 205 14.55 17.88 38.77
CA VAL A 205 13.78 18.29 37.60
C VAL A 205 12.39 17.72 37.69
N HIS A 206 11.40 18.57 37.46
CA HIS A 206 10.01 18.16 37.31
C HIS A 206 9.70 17.96 35.84
N TYR A 207 9.54 16.70 35.43
CA TYR A 207 9.03 16.38 34.11
C TYR A 207 7.50 16.24 34.14
N THR A 208 6.86 16.69 33.06
CA THR A 208 5.45 16.44 32.75
C THR A 208 5.37 15.66 31.44
N ALA A 209 4.52 14.64 31.36
CA ALA A 209 4.24 13.96 30.10
C ALA A 209 2.91 14.46 29.51
N GLU A 210 2.92 14.88 28.25
CA GLU A 210 1.74 15.33 27.49
C GLU A 210 1.50 14.40 26.29
N ILE A 211 0.23 14.13 25.96
CA ILE A 211 -0.15 13.36 24.75
C ILE A 211 -0.44 14.32 23.60
N ILE A 212 0.26 14.17 22.48
CA ILE A 212 0.03 14.97 21.28
C ILE A 212 -1.00 14.26 20.38
N LYS A 213 -2.19 14.83 20.22
CA LYS A 213 -3.20 14.40 19.23
C LYS A 213 -3.09 15.25 17.95
N GLN A 214 -3.36 14.68 16.77
CA GLN A 214 -3.25 15.40 15.48
C GLN A 214 -4.27 16.53 15.29
N SER A 215 -5.37 16.55 16.05
CA SER A 215 -6.47 17.52 15.88
C SER A 215 -6.56 18.60 16.95
N ASP A 216 -5.89 18.45 18.09
CA ASP A 216 -5.74 19.49 19.13
C ASP A 216 -4.67 19.05 20.13
N THR A 217 -3.83 19.98 20.58
CA THR A 217 -2.90 19.72 21.70
C THR A 217 -3.67 19.80 23.02
N GLU A 218 -4.44 18.77 23.32
CA GLU A 218 -4.99 18.59 24.67
C GLU A 218 -3.89 18.04 25.57
N GLY A 219 -3.18 18.95 26.25
CA GLY A 219 -2.19 18.60 27.27
C GLY A 219 -2.88 17.95 28.47
N TYR A 220 -2.81 16.62 28.57
CA TYR A 220 -3.08 15.92 29.82
C TYR A 220 -1.76 15.77 30.57
N VAL A 221 -1.68 16.33 31.77
CA VAL A 221 -0.54 16.16 32.68
C VAL A 221 -0.57 14.72 33.20
N LEU A 222 0.27 13.85 32.66
CA LEU A 222 0.57 12.56 33.29
C LEU A 222 1.75 12.72 34.25
N GLU A 223 1.67 11.97 35.35
CA GLU A 223 2.47 11.98 36.59
C GLU A 223 3.85 12.68 36.57
N GLN A 224 4.14 13.38 37.66
CA GLN A 224 5.43 14.03 37.88
C GLN A 224 6.55 12.99 38.08
N LEU A 225 7.50 12.94 37.14
CA LEU A 225 8.72 12.17 37.31
C LEU A 225 9.80 13.06 37.93
N ASN A 226 10.26 12.70 39.13
CA ASN A 226 11.39 13.35 39.78
C ASN A 226 12.66 12.56 39.46
N VAL A 227 13.53 13.12 38.63
CA VAL A 227 14.87 12.56 38.38
C VAL A 227 15.85 13.24 39.34
N PHE A 228 16.59 12.43 40.11
CA PHE A 228 17.66 12.89 40.99
C PHE A 228 19.00 12.53 40.37
N LEU A 229 19.88 13.53 40.24
CA LEU A 229 21.24 13.33 39.76
C LEU A 229 22.17 13.27 40.98
N GLU A 230 22.69 12.08 41.26
CA GLU A 230 23.76 11.82 42.24
C GLU A 230 25.14 12.20 41.69
#